data_AF-A0A844SIQ0-F1
#
_entry.id   AF-A0A844SIQ0-F1
#
_cell.length_a   1.000
_cell.length_b   1.000
_cell.length_c   1.000
_cell.angle_alpha   90.00
_cell.angle_beta   90.00
_cell.angle_gamma   90.00
#
_symmetry.space_group_name_H-M   'P 1'
#
loop_
_entity.id
_entity.type
_entity.pdbx_description
1 polymer ?
#
loop_
_entity_poly.entity_id
_entity_poly.type
_entity_poly.pdbx_seq_one_letter_code
_entity_poly.pdbx_strand_id
1 'polypeptide(L)'
;MKKRSLIRQITQNEVSQIRARLNRVRKVAKKITRSEKRFADYRYLRAVYRAFHTLGDDNLLPILARVACQEYSIPKRAGTHPLRTIIDATVTAPIDLRTRSRWARALEWAFDQEVRPDELIWFLKANNGIAGCARLANMALPRSRRPRE
;
A
#
# COMPACT_ATOMS: atom_id res chain seq x y z
N MET A 1 17.62 -1.38 28.56
CA MET A 1 16.63 -0.31 28.27
C MET A 1 15.25 -0.91 28.07
N LYS A 2 14.28 -0.61 28.93
CA LYS A 2 12.89 -1.12 28.84
C LYS A 2 12.09 -0.28 27.83
N LYS A 3 11.79 -0.79 26.64
CA LYS A 3 10.73 -0.22 25.78
C LYS A 3 9.38 -0.87 26.15
N ARG A 4 8.76 -0.35 27.21
CA ARG A 4 7.33 -0.56 27.44
C ARG A 4 6.57 0.20 26.35
N SER A 5 6.24 -0.47 25.25
CA SER A 5 5.29 0.08 24.27
C SER A 5 3.90 0.04 24.93
N LEU A 6 3.52 1.14 25.58
CA LEU A 6 2.13 1.40 25.91
C LEU A 6 1.31 1.21 24.63
N ILE A 7 0.43 0.22 24.62
CA ILE A 7 -0.51 0.00 23.52
C ILE A 7 -1.44 1.22 23.55
N ARG A 8 -1.14 2.25 22.74
CA ARG A 8 -2.03 3.39 22.53
C ARG A 8 -3.40 2.83 22.18
N GLN A 9 -4.42 3.26 22.92
CA GLN A 9 -5.80 2.94 22.58
C GLN A 9 -6.09 3.57 21.22
N ILE A 10 -6.42 2.74 20.24
CA ILE A 10 -6.85 3.20 18.92
C ILE A 10 -8.27 3.70 19.09
N THR A 11 -8.50 4.96 18.74
CA THR A 11 -9.81 5.60 18.82
C THR A 11 -10.71 5.11 17.68
N GLN A 12 -12.02 5.10 17.91
CA GLN A 12 -12.99 4.76 16.86
C GLN A 12 -12.94 5.71 15.66
N ASN A 13 -12.53 6.97 15.89
CA ASN A 13 -12.33 7.94 14.82
C ASN A 13 -11.17 7.53 13.90
N GLU A 14 -10.02 7.16 14.45
CA GLU A 14 -8.86 6.68 13.66
C GLU A 14 -9.21 5.43 12.84
N VAL A 15 -9.91 4.46 13.44
CA VAL A 15 -10.41 3.27 12.73
C VAL A 15 -11.32 3.69 11.57
N SER A 16 -12.26 4.60 11.82
CA SER A 16 -13.22 5.07 10.81
C SER A 16 -12.53 5.79 9.66
N GLN A 17 -11.50 6.58 9.92
CA GLN A 17 -10.71 7.26 8.89
C GLN A 17 -9.96 6.25 8.02
N ILE A 18 -9.24 5.29 8.62
CA ILE A 18 -8.55 4.22 7.88
C ILE A 18 -9.55 3.43 7.03
N ARG A 19 -10.67 2.99 7.62
CA ARG A 19 -11.74 2.26 6.93
C ARG A 19 -12.28 3.07 5.76
N ALA A 20 -12.55 4.36 5.94
CA ALA A 20 -13.04 5.23 4.88
C ALA A 20 -12.04 5.34 3.72
N ARG A 21 -10.75 5.49 4.00
CA ARG A 21 -9.69 5.56 2.97
C ARG A 21 -9.56 4.23 2.22
N LEU A 22 -9.47 3.10 2.93
CA LEU A 22 -9.40 1.78 2.31
C LEU A 22 -10.65 1.47 1.47
N ASN A 23 -11.84 1.85 1.93
CA ASN A 23 -13.07 1.68 1.17
C ASN A 23 -13.09 2.52 -0.12
N ARG A 24 -12.51 3.73 -0.13
CA ARG A 24 -12.35 4.52 -1.38
C ARG A 24 -11.45 3.78 -2.37
N VAL A 25 -10.34 3.20 -1.92
CA VAL A 25 -9.45 2.39 -2.78
C VAL A 25 -10.18 1.13 -3.28
N ARG A 26 -10.94 0.42 -2.43
CA ARG A 26 -11.76 -0.74 -2.84
C ARG A 26 -12.78 -0.39 -3.92
N LYS A 27 -13.41 0.79 -3.85
CA LYS A 27 -14.33 1.26 -4.90
C LYS A 27 -13.61 1.39 -6.25
N VAL A 28 -12.36 1.88 -6.25
CA VAL A 28 -11.55 1.95 -7.47
C VAL A 28 -11.17 0.55 -7.97
N ALA A 29 -10.74 -0.35 -7.08
CA ALA A 29 -10.42 -1.74 -7.41
C ALA A 29 -11.61 -2.46 -8.08
N LYS A 30 -12.82 -2.34 -7.51
CA LYS A 30 -14.04 -2.93 -8.07
C LYS A 30 -14.37 -2.41 -9.48
N LYS A 31 -14.19 -1.10 -9.72
CA LYS A 31 -14.42 -0.51 -11.05
C LYS A 31 -13.44 -1.05 -12.09
N ILE A 32 -12.22 -1.33 -11.67
CA ILE A 32 -11.16 -1.88 -12.52
C ILE A 32 -11.42 -3.34 -12.85
N THR A 33 -11.84 -4.17 -11.89
CA THR A 33 -12.18 -5.58 -12.15
C THR A 33 -13.29 -5.73 -13.20
N ARG A 34 -14.20 -4.76 -13.31
CA ARG A 34 -15.28 -4.75 -14.31
C ARG A 34 -14.85 -4.26 -15.69
N SER A 35 -13.59 -3.84 -15.87
CA SER A 35 -13.12 -3.19 -17.08
C SER A 35 -11.89 -3.92 -17.62
N GLU A 36 -11.98 -4.46 -18.84
CA GLU A 36 -10.86 -5.15 -19.54
C GLU A 36 -9.73 -4.21 -20.00
N LYS A 37 -9.62 -3.01 -19.41
CA LYS A 37 -8.69 -2.00 -19.91
C LYS A 37 -7.25 -2.32 -19.51
N ARG A 38 -6.38 -2.38 -20.52
CA ARG A 38 -4.91 -2.56 -20.45
C ARG A 38 -4.15 -1.69 -19.42
N PHE A 39 -4.72 -0.57 -18.96
CA PHE A 39 -4.10 0.36 -17.99
C PHE A 39 -4.83 0.45 -16.65
N ALA A 40 -5.69 -0.51 -16.33
CA ALA A 40 -6.49 -0.45 -15.12
C ALA A 40 -5.63 -0.45 -13.85
N ASP A 41 -4.52 -1.20 -13.84
CA ASP A 41 -3.56 -1.24 -12.73
C ASP A 41 -3.02 0.13 -12.33
N TYR A 42 -2.65 1.00 -13.30
CA TYR A 42 -2.13 2.34 -12.99
C TYR A 42 -3.12 3.18 -12.19
N ARG A 43 -4.42 3.07 -12.49
CA ARG A 43 -5.47 3.80 -11.76
C ARG A 43 -5.62 3.27 -10.34
N TYR A 44 -5.57 1.96 -10.16
CA TYR A 44 -5.58 1.35 -8.83
C TYR A 44 -4.36 1.75 -8.02
N LEU A 45 -3.16 1.65 -8.59
CA LEU A 45 -1.91 1.98 -7.91
C LEU A 45 -1.83 3.46 -7.51
N ARG A 46 -2.33 4.39 -8.35
CA ARG A 46 -2.47 5.80 -7.95
C ARG A 46 -3.40 5.98 -6.75
N ALA A 47 -4.51 5.24 -6.69
CA ALA A 47 -5.42 5.30 -5.56
C ALA A 47 -4.79 4.75 -4.26
N VAL A 48 -4.06 3.63 -4.36
CA VAL A 48 -3.29 3.07 -3.24
C VAL A 48 -2.26 4.07 -2.73
N TYR A 49 -1.48 4.65 -3.64
CA TYR A 49 -0.40 5.56 -3.29
C TYR A 49 -0.89 6.87 -2.67
N ARG A 50 -2.00 7.43 -3.19
CA ARG A 50 -2.69 8.56 -2.55
C ARG A 50 -3.16 8.23 -1.14
N ALA A 51 -3.76 7.05 -0.95
CA ALA A 51 -4.22 6.62 0.37
C ALA A 51 -3.04 6.48 1.34
N PHE A 52 -1.90 5.96 0.90
CA PHE A 52 -0.69 5.87 1.70
C PHE A 52 -0.20 7.25 2.15
N HIS A 53 -0.06 8.21 1.23
CA HIS A 53 0.36 9.58 1.55
C HIS A 53 -0.59 10.23 2.55
N THR A 54 -1.90 10.23 2.28
CA THR A 54 -2.87 10.84 3.21
C THR A 54 -2.87 10.17 4.59
N LEU A 55 -2.75 8.84 4.67
CA LEU A 55 -2.63 8.15 5.95
C LEU A 55 -1.30 8.48 6.66
N GLY A 56 -0.25 8.81 5.91
CA GLY A 56 1.02 9.31 6.45
C GLY A 56 0.86 10.69 7.05
N ASP A 57 0.29 11.62 6.30
CA ASP A 57 -0.01 13.00 6.72
C ASP A 57 -0.88 13.01 7.99
N ASP A 58 -1.86 12.10 8.07
CA ASP A 58 -2.77 11.94 9.22
C ASP A 58 -2.13 11.17 10.40
N ASN A 59 -0.86 10.74 10.31
CA ASN A 59 -0.16 9.90 11.30
C ASN A 59 -0.84 8.54 11.61
N LEU A 60 -1.54 7.97 10.63
CA LEU A 60 -2.33 6.73 10.76
C LEU A 60 -1.60 5.47 10.26
N LEU A 61 -0.47 5.61 9.55
CA LEU A 61 0.31 4.46 9.08
C LEU A 61 0.75 3.48 10.19
N PRO A 62 1.15 3.90 11.41
CA PRO A 62 1.59 2.98 12.45
C PRO A 62 0.51 1.99 12.92
N ILE A 63 -0.76 2.38 12.83
CA ILE A 63 -1.91 1.56 13.27
C ILE A 63 -2.62 0.86 12.10
N LEU A 64 -2.31 1.23 10.86
CA LEU A 64 -2.93 0.70 9.65
C LEU A 64 -2.94 -0.83 9.60
N ALA A 65 -1.81 -1.48 9.87
CA ALA A 65 -1.73 -2.95 9.80
C ALA A 65 -2.66 -3.64 10.79
N ARG A 66 -2.84 -3.06 11.99
CA ARG A 66 -3.75 -3.59 13.00
C ARG A 66 -5.21 -3.42 12.55
N VAL A 67 -5.58 -2.22 12.13
CA VAL A 67 -6.95 -1.94 11.66
C VAL A 67 -7.29 -2.77 10.43
N ALA A 68 -6.38 -2.84 9.45
CA ALA A 68 -6.61 -3.61 8.23
C ALA A 68 -6.81 -5.10 8.50
N CYS A 69 -6.05 -5.68 9.44
CA CYS A 69 -6.20 -7.07 9.87
C CYS A 69 -7.57 -7.32 10.53
N GLN A 70 -8.04 -6.40 11.37
CA GLN A 70 -9.33 -6.51 12.07
C GLN A 70 -10.52 -6.36 11.11
N GLU A 71 -10.43 -5.44 10.16
CA GLU A 71 -11.57 -5.03 9.31
C GLU A 71 -11.68 -5.83 8.00
N TYR A 72 -10.58 -6.37 7.49
CA TYR A 72 -10.51 -6.96 6.15
C TYR A 72 -9.98 -8.40 6.14
N SER A 73 -9.82 -9.02 7.31
CA SER A 73 -9.36 -10.41 7.47
C SER A 73 -8.07 -10.73 6.70
N ILE A 74 -7.18 -9.76 6.54
CA ILE A 74 -5.89 -9.99 5.89
C ILE A 74 -4.91 -10.63 6.88
N PRO A 75 -4.04 -11.55 6.44
CA PRO A 75 -3.05 -12.16 7.32
C PRO A 75 -2.16 -11.11 7.99
N LYS A 76 -2.04 -11.19 9.31
CA LYS A 76 -1.12 -10.32 10.07
C LYS A 76 0.31 -10.68 9.70
N ARG A 77 0.96 -9.83 8.89
CA ARG A 77 2.35 -10.00 8.49
C ARG A 77 3.25 -8.95 9.14
N ALA A 78 4.09 -9.47 10.01
CA ALA A 78 5.22 -8.79 10.61
C ALA A 78 6.08 -8.01 9.59
N GLY A 79 6.30 -6.71 9.82
CA GLY A 79 7.29 -5.92 9.07
C GLY A 79 6.95 -5.75 7.58
N THR A 80 5.66 -5.83 7.26
CA THR A 80 5.16 -5.56 5.91
C THR A 80 5.06 -4.05 5.70
N HIS A 81 5.55 -3.57 4.56
CA HIS A 81 5.43 -2.17 4.21
C HIS A 81 3.94 -1.73 4.15
N PRO A 82 3.56 -0.54 4.64
CA PRO A 82 2.17 -0.10 4.64
C PRO A 82 1.49 -0.13 3.26
N LEU A 83 2.23 0.18 2.18
CA LEU A 83 1.72 0.06 0.80
C LEU A 83 1.22 -1.36 0.49
N ARG A 84 1.96 -2.38 0.94
CA ARG A 84 1.56 -3.78 0.76
C ARG A 84 0.30 -4.10 1.57
N THR A 85 0.19 -3.58 2.80
CA THR A 85 -1.01 -3.71 3.63
C THR A 85 -2.23 -3.10 2.94
N ILE A 86 -2.12 -1.90 2.37
CA ILE A 86 -3.22 -1.27 1.61
C ILE A 86 -3.60 -2.16 0.43
N ILE A 87 -2.64 -2.67 -0.34
CA ILE A 87 -2.91 -3.54 -1.49
C ILE A 87 -3.66 -4.80 -1.05
N ASP A 88 -3.19 -5.49 -0.02
CA ASP A 88 -3.82 -6.73 0.46
C ASP A 88 -5.24 -6.48 1.01
N ALA A 89 -5.47 -5.35 1.68
CA ALA A 89 -6.79 -4.99 2.21
C ALA A 89 -7.80 -4.55 1.13
N THR A 90 -7.31 -4.10 -0.03
CA THR A 90 -8.16 -3.39 -1.01
C THR A 90 -8.32 -4.08 -2.36
N VAL A 91 -7.44 -5.04 -2.69
CA VAL A 91 -7.57 -5.84 -3.90
C VAL A 91 -8.84 -6.70 -3.83
N THR A 92 -9.65 -6.65 -4.89
CA THR A 92 -10.95 -7.36 -4.93
C THR A 92 -11.01 -8.48 -5.96
N ALA A 93 -10.12 -8.49 -6.94
CA ALA A 93 -10.02 -9.56 -7.93
C ALA A 93 -9.01 -10.63 -7.45
N PRO A 94 -9.07 -11.86 -7.97
CA PRO A 94 -8.09 -12.91 -7.70
C PRO A 94 -6.75 -12.61 -8.40
N ILE A 95 -6.09 -11.53 -7.98
CA ILE A 95 -4.75 -11.16 -8.44
C ILE A 95 -3.73 -12.01 -7.68
N ASP A 96 -2.79 -12.61 -8.39
CA ASP A 96 -1.75 -13.45 -7.81
C ASP A 96 -0.79 -12.68 -6.88
N LEU A 97 -0.12 -13.41 -5.98
CA LEU A 97 0.77 -12.81 -5.00
C LEU A 97 2.00 -12.13 -5.60
N ARG A 98 2.50 -12.60 -6.75
CA ARG A 98 3.67 -12.04 -7.43
C ARG A 98 3.33 -10.67 -8.00
N THR A 99 2.16 -10.52 -8.61
CA THR A 99 1.68 -9.23 -9.13
C THR A 99 1.49 -8.21 -8.01
N ARG A 100 0.82 -8.58 -6.91
CA ARG A 100 0.68 -7.70 -5.74
C ARG A 100 2.04 -7.29 -5.15
N SER A 101 3.03 -8.19 -5.18
CA SER A 101 4.37 -7.90 -4.64
C SER A 101 5.13 -6.96 -5.56
N ARG A 102 5.00 -7.15 -6.87
CA ARG A 102 5.54 -6.23 -7.89
C ARG A 102 4.94 -4.83 -7.74
N TRP A 103 3.63 -4.73 -7.52
CA TRP A 103 2.94 -3.47 -7.25
C TRP A 103 3.48 -2.76 -6.02
N ALA A 104 3.59 -3.47 -4.89
CA ALA A 104 4.13 -2.90 -3.65
C ALA A 104 5.54 -2.35 -3.87
N ARG A 105 6.44 -3.14 -4.49
CA ARG A 105 7.82 -2.73 -4.76
C ARG A 105 7.92 -1.53 -5.70
N ALA A 106 7.09 -1.47 -6.74
CA ALA A 106 7.05 -0.31 -7.63
C ALA A 106 6.64 0.97 -6.88
N LEU A 107 5.68 0.89 -5.97
CA LEU A 107 5.23 2.02 -5.17
C LEU A 107 6.23 2.40 -4.08
N GLU A 108 6.93 1.43 -3.49
CA GLU A 108 8.04 1.68 -2.56
C GLU A 108 9.17 2.43 -3.24
N TRP A 109 9.51 2.07 -4.49
CA TRP A 109 10.47 2.84 -5.29
C TRP A 109 10.00 4.26 -5.55
N ALA A 110 8.74 4.45 -5.97
CA ALA A 110 8.21 5.80 -6.17
C ALA A 110 8.24 6.64 -4.88
N PHE A 111 7.97 6.02 -3.73
CA PHE A 111 8.04 6.70 -2.43
C PHE A 111 9.47 7.11 -2.06
N ASP A 112 10.42 6.21 -2.24
CA ASP A 112 11.84 6.46 -1.97
C ASP A 112 12.42 7.57 -2.87
N GLN A 113 11.91 7.69 -4.09
CA GLN A 113 12.25 8.76 -5.02
C GLN A 113 11.41 10.04 -4.81
N GLU A 114 10.73 10.14 -3.67
CA GLU A 114 9.92 11.30 -3.25
C GLU A 114 8.83 11.71 -4.26
N VAL A 115 8.36 10.78 -5.08
CA VAL A 115 7.41 11.05 -6.16
C VAL A 115 6.05 11.41 -5.56
N ARG A 116 5.46 12.52 -6.03
CA ARG A 116 4.14 12.95 -5.57
C ARG A 116 3.02 12.07 -6.17
N PRO A 117 1.88 11.90 -5.49
CA PRO A 117 0.83 11.00 -5.97
C PRO A 117 0.18 11.40 -7.31
N ASP A 118 0.30 12.66 -7.71
CA ASP A 118 -0.15 13.16 -8.99
C ASP A 118 0.79 12.82 -10.15
N GLU A 119 2.09 12.73 -9.87
CA GLU A 119 3.17 12.43 -10.83
C GLU A 119 3.40 10.93 -11.02
N LEU A 120 2.91 10.10 -10.07
CA LEU A 120 3.15 8.65 -10.03
C LEU A 120 3.01 7.94 -11.39
N ILE A 121 1.93 8.21 -12.14
CA ILE A 121 1.69 7.48 -13.40
C ILE A 121 2.78 7.82 -14.42
N TRP A 122 3.17 9.08 -14.50
CA TRP A 122 4.23 9.52 -15.40
C TRP A 122 5.55 8.90 -14.98
N PHE A 123 5.88 8.96 -13.68
CA PHE A 123 7.08 8.34 -13.12
C PHE A 123 7.17 6.84 -13.42
N LEU A 124 6.10 6.08 -13.17
CA LEU A 124 6.07 4.65 -13.47
C LEU A 124 6.31 4.38 -14.95
N LYS A 125 5.69 5.15 -15.85
CA LYS A 125 5.88 4.99 -17.30
C LYS A 125 7.31 5.32 -17.74
N ALA A 126 7.89 6.40 -17.23
CA ALA A 126 9.26 6.80 -17.52
C ALA A 126 10.30 5.74 -17.08
N ASN A 127 9.95 4.93 -16.07
CA ASN A 127 10.83 3.91 -15.50
C ASN A 127 10.49 2.48 -15.97
N ASN A 128 10.12 2.31 -17.25
CA ASN A 128 9.75 1.02 -17.86
C ASN A 128 8.54 0.33 -17.20
N GLY A 129 7.58 1.14 -16.75
CA GLY A 129 6.34 0.68 -16.13
C GLY A 129 6.53 0.10 -14.73
N ILE A 130 5.46 -0.49 -14.22
CA ILE A 130 5.40 -1.11 -12.89
C ILE A 130 6.52 -2.15 -12.69
N ALA A 131 6.79 -2.97 -13.71
CA ALA A 131 7.82 -4.01 -13.63
C ALA A 131 9.24 -3.42 -13.53
N GLY A 132 9.51 -2.34 -14.28
CA GLY A 132 10.78 -1.62 -14.23
C GLY A 132 11.04 -1.00 -12.86
N CYS A 133 10.08 -0.25 -12.32
CA CYS A 133 10.19 0.29 -10.95
C CYS A 133 10.38 -0.81 -9.90
N ALA A 134 9.62 -1.91 -9.99
CA ALA A 134 9.78 -3.02 -9.04
C ALA A 134 11.17 -3.66 -9.12
N ARG A 135 11.78 -3.72 -10.31
CA ARG A 135 13.16 -4.20 -10.50
C ARG A 135 14.16 -3.24 -9.86
N LEU A 136 14.02 -1.93 -10.10
CA LEU A 136 14.86 -0.91 -9.46
C LEU A 136 14.77 -0.98 -7.93
N ALA A 137 13.55 -1.06 -7.40
CA ALA A 137 13.31 -1.28 -5.98
C ALA A 137 14.10 -2.49 -5.48
N ASN A 138 13.98 -3.65 -6.13
CA ASN A 138 14.64 -4.88 -5.71
C ASN A 138 16.17 -4.80 -5.74
N MET A 139 16.75 -3.89 -6.52
CA MET A 139 18.19 -3.65 -6.57
C MET A 139 18.65 -2.67 -5.49
N ALA A 140 17.87 -1.62 -5.23
CA ALA A 140 18.30 -0.48 -4.41
C ALA A 140 17.74 -0.47 -2.98
N LEU A 141 16.53 -1.00 -2.76
CA LEU A 141 15.84 -0.91 -1.47
C LEU A 141 15.87 -2.23 -0.71
N PRO A 142 16.05 -2.20 0.62
CA PRO A 142 15.85 -3.39 1.43
C PRO A 142 14.43 -3.91 1.24
N ARG A 143 14.28 -5.24 1.25
CA ARG A 143 12.94 -5.83 1.32
C ARG A 143 12.41 -5.62 2.73
N SER A 144 11.18 -5.12 2.85
CA SER A 144 10.50 -5.07 4.14
C SER A 144 10.35 -6.51 4.69
N ARG A 145 11.25 -6.90 5.59
CA ARG A 145 11.11 -8.00 6.56
C ARG A 145 11.70 -7.47 7.87
N ARG A 146 11.01 -7.77 8.98
CA ARG A 146 11.29 -7.32 10.35
C ARG A 146 12.77 -7.43 10.77
N PRO A 147 13.15 -6.68 11.84
CA PRO A 147 14.36 -6.94 12.61
C PRO A 147 14.59 -8.43 12.81
N ARG A 148 15.83 -8.88 12.56
CA ARG A 148 16.33 -10.14 13.09
C ARG A 148 16.69 -9.90 14.56
N GLU A 149 16.19 -10.80 15.40
CA GLU A 149 16.49 -10.99 16.84
C GLU A 149 15.93 -9.96 17.82
#